data_AF-A0A954RI46-F1
#
_entry.id   AF-A0A954RI46-F1
#
_cell.length_a   1.000
_cell.length_b   1.000
_cell.length_c   1.000
_cell.angle_alpha   90.00
_cell.angle_beta   90.00
_cell.angle_gamma   90.00
#
_symmetry.space_group_name_H-M   'P 1'
#
loop_
_entity.id
_entity.type
_entity.pdbx_description
1 polymer ?
#
loop_
_entity_poly.entity_id
_entity_poly.type
_entity_poly.pdbx_seq_one_letter_code
_entity_poly.pdbx_strand_id
1 'polypeptide(L)' 'SVDQQDVDTLLHNYFGAGPGDVNLDGIFNSSDLVAVFAAGKYETGATDTLWSQGDWDCDGEFTTRDLVLAFSMNAYIRA' A
#
# COMPACT_ATOMS: atom_id res chain seq x y z
N SER A 1 -5.32 -1.77 21.13
CA SER A 1 -5.75 -0.96 19.98
C SER A 1 -5.34 -1.71 18.75
N VAL A 2 -6.04 -1.55 17.64
CA VAL A 2 -5.52 -2.02 16.35
C VAL A 2 -4.37 -1.10 15.95
N ASP A 3 -3.23 -1.65 15.58
CA ASP A 3 -2.08 -0.89 15.08
C ASP A 3 -1.54 -1.45 13.74
N GLN A 4 -0.47 -0.84 13.22
CA GLN A 4 0.12 -1.26 11.94
C GLN A 4 0.59 -2.72 11.97
N GLN A 5 1.04 -3.21 13.12
CA GLN A 5 1.51 -4.60 13.25
C GLN A 5 0.35 -5.59 13.14
N ASP A 6 -0.85 -5.21 13.59
CA ASP A 6 -2.08 -5.99 13.37
C ASP A 6 -2.48 -6.03 11.88
N VAL A 7 -2.36 -4.90 11.17
CA VAL A 7 -2.62 -4.80 9.73
C VAL A 7 -1.65 -5.66 8.93
N ASP A 8 -0.35 -5.54 9.22
CA ASP A 8 0.70 -6.34 8.60
C ASP A 8 0.48 -7.83 8.85
N THR A 9 0.12 -8.21 10.08
CA THR A 9 -0.20 -9.60 10.46
C THR A 9 -1.39 -10.14 9.66
N LEU A 10 -2.43 -9.34 9.44
CA LEU A 10 -3.60 -9.75 8.66
C LEU A 10 -3.22 -9.93 7.18
N LEU A 11 -2.58 -8.94 6.57
CA LEU A 11 -2.23 -8.95 5.15
C LEU A 11 -1.25 -10.09 4.82
N HIS A 12 -0.22 -10.27 5.66
CA HIS A 12 0.82 -11.27 5.44
C HIS A 12 0.30 -12.70 5.69
N ASN A 13 -0.48 -12.93 6.76
CA ASN A 13 -0.89 -14.28 7.13
C ASN A 13 -2.14 -14.78 6.39
N TYR A 14 -3.03 -13.88 5.93
CA TYR A 14 -4.29 -14.28 5.30
C TYR A 14 -4.34 -14.03 3.79
N PHE A 15 -3.64 -13.02 3.28
CA PHE A 15 -3.71 -12.65 1.87
C PHE A 15 -2.39 -12.87 1.11
N GLY A 16 -1.27 -13.06 1.82
CA GLY A 16 0.05 -13.10 1.18
C GLY A 16 0.42 -11.76 0.52
N ALA A 17 -0.28 -10.69 0.89
CA ALA A 17 -0.12 -9.35 0.36
C ALA A 17 0.60 -8.48 1.39
N GLY A 18 1.19 -7.37 0.95
CA GLY A 18 1.82 -6.38 1.81
C GLY A 18 1.68 -4.97 1.22
N PRO A 19 2.19 -3.94 1.91
CA PRO A 19 2.22 -2.57 1.38
C PRO A 19 2.71 -2.51 -0.08
N GLY A 20 1.95 -1.87 -0.95
CA GLY A 20 2.26 -1.79 -2.38
C GLY A 20 1.55 -2.83 -3.26
N ASP A 21 1.02 -3.92 -2.73
CA ASP A 21 0.20 -4.89 -3.47
C ASP A 21 -1.27 -4.47 -3.45
N VAL A 22 -1.69 -3.77 -4.50
CA VAL A 22 -2.98 -3.07 -4.57
C VAL A 22 -4.05 -3.96 -5.18
N ASN A 23 -3.65 -4.88 -6.05
CA ASN A 23 -4.54 -5.84 -6.70
C ASN A 23 -4.62 -7.19 -5.93
N LEU A 24 -3.85 -7.34 -4.85
CA LEU A 24 -3.78 -8.51 -3.97
C LEU A 24 -3.33 -9.79 -4.70
N ASP A 25 -2.42 -9.65 -5.67
CA ASP A 25 -1.86 -10.78 -6.41
C ASP A 25 -0.58 -11.36 -5.77
N GLY A 26 -0.15 -10.79 -4.65
CA GLY A 26 1.05 -11.17 -3.90
C GLY A 26 2.34 -10.60 -4.47
N ILE A 27 2.28 -9.74 -5.48
CA ILE A 27 3.46 -9.22 -6.20
C ILE A 27 3.37 -7.69 -6.30
N PHE A 28 4.19 -7.00 -5.50
CA PHE A 28 4.38 -5.56 -5.70
C PHE A 28 5.14 -5.27 -7.01
N ASN A 29 4.43 -4.76 -8.02
CA ASN A 29 5.00 -4.44 -9.34
C ASN A 29 4.43 -3.14 -9.95
N SER A 30 4.75 -2.87 -11.22
CA SER A 30 4.28 -1.66 -11.92
C SER A 30 2.77 -1.57 -12.07
N SER A 31 2.06 -2.70 -12.11
CA SER A 31 0.60 -2.72 -12.23
C SER A 31 -0.07 -2.10 -11.02
N ASP A 32 0.45 -2.37 -9.81
CA ASP A 32 -0.03 -1.75 -8.57
C ASP A 32 0.24 -0.25 -8.56
N LEU A 33 1.44 0.16 -8.97
CA LEU A 33 1.79 1.57 -9.05
C LEU A 33 0.88 2.31 -10.04
N VAL A 34 0.60 1.73 -11.21
CA VAL A 34 -0.33 2.33 -12.16
C VAL A 34 -1.73 2.43 -11.56
N ALA A 35 -2.21 1.38 -10.89
CA ALA A 35 -3.54 1.37 -10.27
C ALA A 35 -3.66 2.42 -9.15
N VAL A 36 -2.67 2.51 -8.26
CA VAL A 36 -2.71 3.42 -7.10
C VAL A 36 -2.59 4.89 -7.54
N PHE A 37 -1.74 5.20 -8.51
CA PHE A 37 -1.63 6.57 -9.03
C PHE A 37 -2.87 6.98 -9.85
N ALA A 38 -3.56 6.03 -10.48
CA ALA A 38 -4.83 6.31 -11.15
C ALA A 38 -5.94 6.76 -10.17
N ALA A 39 -5.83 6.44 -8.88
CA ALA A 39 -6.75 6.95 -7.85
C ALA A 39 -6.56 8.46 -7.59
N GLY A 40 -5.42 9.04 -7.96
CA GLY A 40 -5.19 10.49 -7.91
C GLY A 40 -5.09 11.08 -6.50
N LYS A 41 -4.69 10.28 -5.50
CA LYS A 41 -4.59 10.70 -4.08
C LYS A 41 -3.18 11.08 -3.62
N TYR A 42 -2.16 10.81 -4.44
CA TYR A 42 -0.76 11.04 -4.08
C TYR A 42 -0.48 12.52 -3.79
N GLU A 43 -0.05 12.82 -2.56
CA GLU A 43 0.35 14.16 -2.10
C GLU A 43 -0.76 15.22 -2.29
N THR A 44 -2.04 14.81 -2.24
CA THR A 44 -3.17 15.75 -2.34
C THR A 44 -3.64 16.28 -0.98
N GLY A 45 -3.17 15.69 0.13
CA GLY A 45 -3.66 15.96 1.48
C GLY A 45 -5.08 15.45 1.74
N ALA A 46 -5.52 14.43 1.00
CA ALA A 46 -6.82 13.79 1.22
C ALA A 46 -6.69 12.78 2.36
N THR A 47 -7.44 12.98 3.45
CA THR A 47 -7.36 12.17 4.68
C THR A 47 -8.35 11.00 4.73
N ASP A 48 -9.01 10.71 3.60
CA ASP A 48 -9.99 9.64 3.43
C ASP A 48 -9.49 8.56 2.46
N THR A 49 -8.16 8.43 2.36
CA THR A 49 -7.49 7.53 1.44
C THR A 49 -7.62 6.09 1.93
N LEU A 50 -7.94 5.19 1.02
CA LEU A 50 -8.01 3.75 1.32
C LEU A 50 -6.68 3.07 1.00
N TRP A 51 -6.48 1.86 1.54
CA TRP A 51 -5.37 0.99 1.18
C TRP A 51 -5.18 0.83 -0.35
N SER A 52 -6.29 0.60 -1.07
CA SER A 52 -6.27 0.45 -2.53
C SER A 52 -5.98 1.76 -3.29
N GLN A 53 -5.91 2.87 -2.58
CA GLN A 53 -5.61 4.21 -3.08
C GLN A 53 -4.25 4.73 -2.60
N GLY A 54 -3.54 3.96 -1.76
CA GLY A 54 -2.15 4.19 -1.40
C GLY A 54 -1.86 4.47 0.08
N ASP A 55 -2.87 4.48 0.95
CA ASP A 55 -2.67 4.60 2.41
C ASP A 55 -2.25 3.24 3.00
N TRP A 56 -0.94 3.01 3.09
CA TRP A 56 -0.36 1.74 3.53
C TRP A 56 0.20 1.79 4.95
N ASP A 57 0.42 2.98 5.50
CA ASP A 57 0.76 3.15 6.91
C ASP A 57 -0.44 3.56 7.81
N CYS A 58 -1.64 3.56 7.22
CA CYS A 58 -2.92 3.78 7.87
C CYS A 58 -3.06 5.17 8.53
N ASP A 59 -2.36 6.19 8.01
CA ASP A 59 -2.48 7.57 8.48
C ASP A 59 -3.61 8.36 7.80
N GLY A 60 -4.24 7.78 6.77
CA GLY A 60 -5.36 8.32 6.03
C GLY A 60 -4.97 9.08 4.76
N GLU A 61 -3.68 9.24 4.48
CA GLU A 61 -3.16 9.95 3.31
C GLU A 61 -2.35 9.00 2.40
N PHE A 62 -2.26 9.28 1.10
CA PHE A 62 -1.27 8.64 0.24
C PHE A 62 -0.11 9.59 0.01
N THR A 63 1.02 9.32 0.65
CA THR A 63 2.20 10.16 0.59
C THR A 63 3.44 9.38 0.17
N THR A 64 4.56 10.10 0.08
CA THR A 64 5.87 9.48 -0.12
C THR A 64 6.22 8.48 1.00
N ARG A 65 5.66 8.64 2.21
CA ARG A 65 5.92 7.75 3.34
C ARG A 65 5.37 6.34 3.09
N ASP A 66 4.19 6.22 2.48
CA ASP A 66 3.61 4.95 2.04
C ASP A 66 4.47 4.26 0.99
N LEU A 67 4.93 5.01 -0.01
CA LEU A 67 5.82 4.47 -1.04
C LEU A 67 7.12 3.92 -0.40
N VAL A 68 7.73 4.68 0.52
CA VAL A 68 8.92 4.21 1.25
C VAL A 68 8.60 2.95 2.06
N LEU A 69 7.44 2.89 2.73
CA LEU A 69 7.00 1.71 3.45
C LEU A 69 6.92 0.50 2.51
N ALA A 70 6.22 0.62 1.37
CA ALA A 70 6.08 -0.44 0.37
C ALA A 70 7.42 -0.95 -0.16
N PHE A 71 8.33 -0.05 -0.54
CA PHE A 71 9.66 -0.44 -1.01
C PHE A 71 10.56 -1.01 0.10
N SER A 72 10.31 -0.67 1.37
CA SER A 72 11.08 -1.19 2.50
C SER A 72 10.64 -2.58 2.95
N MET A 73 9.34 -2.89 2.81
CA MET A 73 8.76 -4.16 3.24
C MET A 73 8.68 -5.20 2.13
N ASN A 74 8.56 -4.78 0.87
CA ASN A 74 8.41 -5.68 -0.27
C ASN A 74 9.54 -5.51 -1.29
N ALA A 75 9.92 -6.63 -1.92
CA ALA A 75 10.79 -6.58 -3.09
C ALA A 75 9.94 -6.16 -4.29
N TYR A 76 10.20 -4.96 -4.83
CA TYR A 76 9.60 -4.55 -6.08
C TYR A 76 10.05 -5.46 -7.23
N ILE A 77 9.08 -6.10 -7.90
CA ILE A 77 9.35 -7.00 -9.01
C ILE A 77 8.99 -6.30 -10.32
N ARG A 78 9.90 -6.40 -11.29
CA ARG A 78 9.62 -5.95 -12.65
C ARG A 78 8.78 -7.01 -13.35
N ALA A 79 7.54 -6.63 -13.68
CA ALA A 79 6.67 -7.39 -14.58
C ALA A 79 6.99 -7.09 -16.05
#